data_AF-A0A1F3A2Y8-F1
#
_entry.id   AF-A0A1F3A2Y8-F1
#
_cell.length_a   1.000
_cell.length_b   1.000
_cell.length_c   1.000
_cell.angle_alpha   90.00
_cell.angle_beta   90.00
_cell.angle_gamma   90.00
#
_symmetry.space_group_name_H-M   'P 1'
#
loop_
_entity.id
_entity.type
_entity.pdbx_description
1 polymer ?
#
loop_
_entity_poly.entity_id
_entity_poly.type
_entity_poly.pdbx_seq_one_letter_code
_entity_poly.pdbx_strand_id
1 'polypeptide(L)' 'MSALKLMALVAILFGATACGDTWGQRAVTGGAIGAGGGAVVGATTGLGVLPGALIGGAVGAGVGAATTPER' A
#
# COMPACT_ATOMS: atom_id res chain seq x y z
N MET A 1 1.32 19.63 15.19
CA MET A 1 0.29 18.74 14.62
C MET A 1 0.78 17.32 14.79
N SER A 2 0.09 16.46 15.55
CA SER A 2 0.60 15.11 15.88
C SER A 2 0.77 14.25 14.63
N ALA A 3 1.85 13.46 14.57
CA ALA A 3 2.11 12.52 13.48
C ALA A 3 0.93 11.57 13.20
N LEU A 4 0.17 11.22 14.24
CA LEU A 4 -1.04 10.41 14.14
C LEU A 4 -2.16 11.08 13.30
N LYS A 5 -2.30 12.41 13.41
CA LYS A 5 -3.27 13.19 12.60
C LYS A 5 -2.86 13.25 11.14
N LEU A 6 -1.55 13.36 10.87
CA LEU A 6 -0.99 13.34 9.52
C LEU A 6 -1.16 11.96 8.85
N MET A 7 -0.89 10.88 9.58
CA MET A 7 -1.12 9.49 9.12
C MET A 7 -2.60 9.25 8.78
N ALA A 8 -3.53 9.69 9.65
CA ALA A 8 -4.95 9.56 9.40
C ALA A 8 -5.39 10.34 8.15
N LEU A 9 -4.91 11.57 7.97
CA LEU A 9 -5.21 12.36 6.76
C LEU A 9 -4.67 11.69 5.50
N VAL A 10 -3.42 11.23 5.52
CA VAL A 10 -2.80 10.53 4.39
C VAL A 10 -3.55 9.24 4.05
N ALA A 11 -3.97 8.46 5.05
CA ALA A 11 -4.75 7.25 4.83
C ALA A 11 -6.12 7.53 4.19
N ILE A 12 -6.79 8.62 4.60
CA ILE A 12 -8.07 9.04 4.03
C ILE A 12 -7.89 9.52 2.58
N LEU A 13 -6.86 10.33 2.30
CA LEU A 13 -6.55 10.77 0.93
C LEU A 13 -6.15 9.59 0.04
N PHE A 14 -5.34 8.66 0.54
CA PHE A 14 -4.97 7.44 -0.20
C PHE A 14 -6.16 6.51 -0.40
N GLY A 15 -7.08 6.38 0.56
CA GLY A 15 -8.31 5.62 0.38
C GLY A 15 -9.21 6.20 -0.71
N ALA A 16 -9.24 7.53 -0.83
CA ALA A 16 -9.97 8.22 -1.90
C ALA A 16 -9.32 8.06 -3.29
N THR A 17 -7.98 8.04 -3.37
CA THR A 17 -7.26 7.89 -4.65
C THR A 17 -6.99 6.43 -5.05
N ALA A 18 -6.98 5.49 -4.11
CA ALA A 18 -6.90 4.06 -4.37
C ALA A 18 -8.13 3.50 -5.10
N CYS A 19 -9.23 4.27 -5.14
CA CYS A 19 -10.39 3.99 -5.99
C CYS A 19 -10.15 4.34 -7.47
N GLY A 20 -8.90 4.43 -7.93
CA GLY A 20 -8.60 4.57 -9.35
C GLY A 20 -9.21 3.42 -10.16
N ASP A 21 -9.86 3.74 -11.27
CA ASP A 21 -10.45 2.74 -12.18
C ASP A 21 -9.40 2.13 -13.14
N THR A 22 -8.18 2.66 -13.17
CA THR A 22 -7.13 2.20 -14.09
C THR A 22 -6.12 1.28 -13.41
N TRP A 23 -5.61 0.32 -14.19
CA TRP A 23 -4.68 -0.71 -13.74
C TRP A 23 -3.44 -0.15 -13.04
N GLY A 24 -2.83 0.89 -13.62
CA GLY A 24 -1.63 1.52 -13.06
C GLY A 24 -1.89 2.24 -11.73
N GLN A 25 -3.03 2.92 -11.59
CA GLN A 25 -3.38 3.63 -10.36
C GLN A 25 -3.57 2.65 -9.20
N ARG A 26 -4.31 1.54 -9.41
CA ARG A 26 -4.50 0.50 -8.39
C ARG A 26 -3.23 -0.27 -8.08
N ALA A 27 -2.42 -0.60 -9.08
CA ALA A 27 -1.15 -1.28 -8.86
C ALA A 27 -0.16 -0.41 -8.04
N VAL A 28 -0.03 0.87 -8.37
CA VAL A 28 0.91 1.76 -7.66
C VAL A 28 0.42 2.06 -6.24
N THR A 29 -0.87 2.32 -6.04
CA THR A 29 -1.44 2.58 -4.70
C THR A 29 -1.44 1.32 -3.84
N GLY A 30 -1.85 0.17 -4.38
CA GLY A 30 -1.78 -1.12 -3.71
C GLY A 30 -0.35 -1.49 -3.32
N GLY A 31 0.62 -1.23 -4.19
CA GLY A 31 2.04 -1.45 -3.91
C GLY A 31 2.60 -0.52 -2.84
N ALA A 32 2.23 0.77 -2.84
CA ALA A 32 2.66 1.70 -1.81
C ALA A 32 2.11 1.33 -0.43
N ILE A 33 0.81 0.99 -0.35
CA ILE A 33 0.16 0.57 0.90
C ILE A 33 0.72 -0.77 1.37
N GLY A 34 0.86 -1.73 0.46
CA GLY A 34 1.44 -3.03 0.74
C GLY A 34 2.89 -2.92 1.23
N ALA A 35 3.69 -2.02 0.68
CA ALA A 35 5.06 -1.77 1.15
C ALA A 35 5.07 -1.15 2.54
N GLY A 36 4.18 -0.19 2.82
CA GLY A 36 4.05 0.41 4.15
C GLY A 36 3.61 -0.60 5.21
N GLY A 37 2.58 -1.39 4.94
CA GLY A 37 2.12 -2.44 5.84
C GLY A 37 3.14 -3.56 6.00
N GLY A 38 3.74 -4.00 4.89
CA GLY A 38 4.79 -5.02 4.86
C GLY A 38 6.05 -4.60 5.60
N ALA A 39 6.43 -3.31 5.55
CA ALA A 39 7.53 -2.75 6.32
C ALA A 39 7.30 -2.87 7.84
N VAL A 40 6.08 -2.53 8.29
CA VAL A 40 5.70 -2.65 9.71
C VAL A 40 5.69 -4.11 10.14
N VAL A 41 5.05 -4.99 9.35
CA VAL A 41 5.00 -6.42 9.67
C VAL A 41 6.40 -7.04 9.67
N GLY A 42 7.22 -6.77 8.64
CA GLY A 42 8.60 -7.25 8.55
C GLY A 42 9.51 -6.74 9.66
N ALA A 43 9.27 -5.53 10.16
CA ALA A 43 9.94 -5.01 11.35
C ALA A 43 9.54 -5.79 12.62
N THR A 44 8.25 -6.13 12.76
CA THR A 44 7.74 -6.86 13.94
C THR A 44 8.07 -8.35 13.94
N THR A 45 8.20 -8.99 12.77
CA THR A 45 8.48 -10.43 12.66
C THR A 45 9.97 -10.76 12.63
N GLY A 46 10.85 -9.76 12.65
CA GLY A 46 12.31 -9.95 12.61
C GLY A 46 12.85 -10.32 11.23
N LEU A 47 12.00 -10.43 10.20
CA LEU A 47 12.41 -10.61 8.80
C LEU A 47 13.16 -9.38 8.26
N GLY A 48 12.89 -8.20 8.82
CA GLY A 48 13.48 -6.92 8.43
C GLY A 48 12.50 -6.03 7.67
N VAL A 49 12.64 -4.72 7.88
CA VAL A 49 11.80 -3.69 7.24
C VAL A 49 11.84 -3.79 5.72
N LEU A 50 13.04 -3.96 5.16
CA LEU A 50 13.27 -3.95 3.72
C LEU A 50 12.64 -5.16 2.99
N PRO A 51 12.86 -6.42 3.41
CA PRO A 51 12.19 -7.57 2.80
C PRO A 51 10.68 -7.55 3.04
N GLY A 52 10.21 -7.11 4.22
CA GLY A 52 8.78 -6.95 4.48
C GLY A 52 8.13 -5.94 3.54
N ALA A 53 8.77 -4.79 3.31
CA ALA A 53 8.30 -3.77 2.38
C ALA A 53 8.31 -4.24 0.93
N LEU A 54 9.35 -4.98 0.51
CA LEU A 54 9.44 -5.53 -0.84
C LEU A 54 8.35 -6.55 -1.11
N ILE A 55 8.12 -7.49 -0.19
CA ILE A 55 7.08 -8.52 -0.32
C ILE A 55 5.70 -7.86 -0.29
N GLY A 56 5.44 -7.03 0.71
CA GLY A 56 4.16 -6.35 0.85
C GLY A 56 3.87 -5.45 -0.36
N GLY A 57 4.86 -4.74 -0.88
CA GLY A 57 4.71 -3.88 -2.05
C GLY A 57 4.49 -4.65 -3.34
N ALA A 58 5.20 -5.75 -3.56
CA ALA A 58 5.00 -6.61 -4.73
C ALA A 58 3.61 -7.26 -4.72
N VAL A 59 3.18 -7.81 -3.56
CA VAL A 59 1.86 -8.42 -3.40
C VAL A 59 0.77 -7.36 -3.53
N GLY A 60 0.91 -6.22 -2.86
CA GLY A 60 -0.06 -5.12 -2.92
C GLY A 60 -0.23 -4.56 -4.34
N ALA A 61 0.86 -4.45 -5.10
CA ALA A 61 0.80 -4.01 -6.50
C ALA A 61 0.13 -5.05 -7.40
N GLY A 62 0.47 -6.33 -7.23
CA GLY A 62 -0.13 -7.43 -7.99
C GLY A 62 -1.63 -7.57 -7.73
N VAL A 63 -2.06 -7.44 -6.46
CA VAL A 63 -3.48 -7.51 -6.10
C VAL A 63 -4.24 -6.29 -6.62
N GLY A 64 -3.66 -5.08 -6.53
CA GLY A 64 -4.26 -3.88 -7.11
C GLY A 64 -4.45 -3.98 -8.62
N ALA A 65 -3.42 -4.47 -9.33
CA ALA A 65 -3.48 -4.79 -10.75
C ALA A 65 -4.57 -5.82 -11.07
N ALA A 66 -4.60 -6.95 -10.35
CA ALA A 66 -5.52 -8.05 -10.61
C ALA A 66 -6.99 -7.75 -10.28
N THR A 67 -7.25 -6.82 -9.36
CA THR A 67 -8.61 -6.42 -8.97
C THR A 67 -9.10 -5.16 -9.69
N THR A 68 -8.36 -4.70 -10.71
CA THR A 68 -8.81 -3.59 -11.55
C THR A 68 -10.00 -4.04 -12.40
N PRO A 69 -11.14 -3.34 -12.36
CA PRO A 69 -12.29 -3.68 -13.18
C PRO A 69 -11.97 -3.46 -14.67
N GLU A 70 -12.15 -4.50 -15.48
CA GLU A 70 -12.13 -4.40 -16.94
C GLU A 70 -13.50 -3.83 -17.37
N ARG A 71 -13.54 -2.56 -17.78
CA ARG A 71 -14.73 -1.93 -18.37
C ARG A 71 -14.45 -1.48 -19.78
#